data_AF-A0A2G6ZS29-F1
#
_entry.id   AF-A0A2G6ZS29-F1
#
_cell.length_a   1.000
_cell.length_b   1.000
_cell.length_c   1.000
_cell.angle_alpha   90.00
_cell.angle_beta   90.00
_cell.angle_gamma   90.00
#
_symmetry.space_group_name_H-M   'P 1'
#
loop_
_entity.id
_entity.type
_entity.pdbx_description
1 polymer ?
#
loop_
_entity_poly.entity_id
_entity_poly.type
_entity_poly.pdbx_seq_one_letter_code
_entity_poly.pdbx_strand_id
1 'polypeptide(L)'
;MTLDQIIKTGINPALALLSPGMDTPQARVMLLTIGLQESRFEHRYQIVQGRPGAKGPARGFWQFELGTAASRGGVWGVFLHSASNEPLKQVAMQRGVALSPTAIWQAIETDDVLAAALARLLLWTDPKALPKLGDAETAWQQYLRTWRPGAYERGNAQQRVDLRAKWARNYAQALEAVQ
;
A
#
# COMPACT_ATOMS: atom_id res chain seq x y z
N MET A 1 7.30 14.13 -3.70
CA MET A 1 7.77 13.51 -4.96
C MET A 1 6.64 13.63 -5.98
N THR A 2 6.93 13.71 -7.28
CA THR A 2 5.87 13.65 -8.31
C THR A 2 5.36 12.22 -8.48
N LEU A 3 4.15 12.03 -9.02
CA LEU A 3 3.63 10.69 -9.28
C LEU A 3 4.48 9.94 -10.32
N ASP A 4 4.96 10.64 -11.35
CA ASP A 4 5.90 10.07 -12.32
C ASP A 4 7.20 9.56 -11.66
N GLN A 5 7.74 10.31 -10.70
CA GLN A 5 8.90 9.84 -9.91
C GLN A 5 8.56 8.58 -9.12
N ILE A 6 7.41 8.55 -8.42
CA ILE A 6 6.98 7.37 -7.66
C ILE A 6 6.76 6.15 -8.56
N ILE A 7 6.19 6.34 -9.76
CA ILE A 7 6.05 5.29 -10.76
C ILE A 7 7.42 4.75 -11.15
N LYS A 8 8.35 5.64 -11.54
CA LYS A 8 9.67 5.25 -12.08
C LYS A 8 10.59 4.63 -11.02
N THR A 9 10.61 5.15 -9.81
CA THR A 9 11.61 4.76 -8.79
C THR A 9 11.09 3.78 -7.75
N GLY A 10 9.76 3.70 -7.55
CA GLY A 10 9.14 2.82 -6.58
C GLY A 10 8.32 1.71 -7.22
N ILE A 11 7.25 2.09 -7.94
CA ILE A 11 6.23 1.13 -8.41
C ILE A 11 6.73 0.25 -9.54
N ASN A 12 7.30 0.80 -10.61
CA ASN A 12 7.81 0.02 -11.75
C ASN A 12 8.88 -0.99 -11.32
N PRO A 13 9.93 -0.61 -10.57
CA PRO A 13 10.90 -1.59 -10.10
C PRO A 13 10.27 -2.62 -9.17
N ALA A 14 9.27 -2.26 -8.36
CA ALA A 14 8.57 -3.23 -7.50
C ALA A 14 7.76 -4.25 -8.31
N LEU A 15 7.03 -3.80 -9.33
CA LEU A 15 6.25 -4.67 -10.20
C LEU A 15 7.15 -5.60 -11.04
N ALA A 16 8.34 -5.14 -11.44
CA ALA A 16 9.32 -5.95 -12.16
C ALA A 16 9.88 -7.12 -11.32
N LEU A 17 9.80 -7.05 -9.98
CA LEU A 17 10.20 -8.15 -9.09
C LEU A 17 9.08 -9.19 -8.88
N LEU A 18 7.88 -8.93 -9.39
CA LEU A 18 6.69 -9.77 -9.24
C LEU A 18 6.35 -10.48 -10.56
N SER A 19 5.46 -11.48 -10.48
CA SER A 19 5.01 -12.19 -11.68
C SER A 19 4.34 -11.24 -12.69
N PRO A 20 4.47 -11.45 -14.01
CA PRO A 20 3.92 -10.55 -15.03
C PRO A 20 2.42 -10.24 -14.88
N GLY A 21 1.62 -11.20 -14.40
CA GLY A 21 0.18 -10.98 -14.14
C GLY A 21 -0.10 -9.99 -13.00
N MET A 22 0.90 -9.61 -12.20
CA MET A 22 0.78 -8.58 -11.18
C MET A 22 1.10 -7.18 -11.69
N ASP A 23 1.82 -7.07 -12.81
CA ASP A 23 2.15 -5.81 -13.47
C ASP A 23 1.04 -5.41 -14.45
N THR A 24 0.19 -4.48 -14.02
CA THR A 24 -0.93 -3.99 -14.83
C THR A 24 -1.11 -2.49 -14.64
N PRO A 25 -1.73 -1.77 -15.59
CA PRO A 25 -2.14 -0.38 -15.39
C PRO A 25 -3.02 -0.20 -14.15
N GLN A 26 -3.94 -1.14 -13.89
CA GLN A 26 -4.82 -1.16 -12.73
C GLN A 26 -4.03 -1.21 -11.41
N ALA A 27 -2.96 -2.02 -11.37
CA ALA A 27 -2.07 -2.08 -10.22
C ALA A 27 -1.39 -0.74 -9.95
N ARG A 28 -0.90 -0.04 -11.00
CA ARG A 28 -0.29 1.29 -10.86
C ARG A 28 -1.28 2.31 -10.30
N VAL A 29 -2.51 2.36 -10.84
CA VAL A 29 -3.56 3.27 -10.34
C VAL A 29 -3.88 2.99 -8.88
N MET A 30 -4.05 1.72 -8.49
CA MET A 30 -4.32 1.36 -7.10
C MET A 30 -3.17 1.74 -6.16
N LEU A 31 -1.92 1.43 -6.53
CA LEU A 31 -0.75 1.75 -5.72
C LEU A 31 -0.58 3.26 -5.53
N LEU A 32 -0.77 4.05 -6.59
CA LEU A 32 -0.72 5.51 -6.52
C LEU A 32 -1.86 6.07 -5.67
N THR A 33 -3.09 5.61 -5.89
CA THR A 33 -4.26 6.07 -5.13
C THR A 33 -4.07 5.81 -3.63
N ILE A 34 -3.62 4.61 -3.26
CA ILE A 34 -3.41 4.24 -1.86
C ILE A 34 -2.25 5.04 -1.26
N GLY A 35 -1.10 5.16 -1.93
CA GLY A 35 0.01 5.96 -1.39
C GLY A 35 -0.35 7.45 -1.22
N LEU A 36 -1.16 8.00 -2.12
CA LEU A 36 -1.77 9.33 -1.96
C LEU A 36 -2.72 9.40 -0.78
N GLN A 37 -3.56 8.37 -0.62
CA GLN A 37 -4.54 8.26 0.46
C GLN A 37 -3.85 8.18 1.83
N GLU A 38 -2.75 7.46 1.93
CA GLU A 38 -2.08 7.13 3.18
C GLU A 38 -1.05 8.18 3.61
N SER A 39 -0.20 8.62 2.69
CA SER A 39 0.94 9.49 3.03
C SER A 39 1.15 10.69 2.10
N ARG A 40 0.36 10.80 1.02
CA ARG A 40 0.60 11.75 -0.08
C ARG A 40 1.98 11.58 -0.75
N PHE A 41 2.65 10.44 -0.52
CA PHE A 41 4.06 10.24 -0.86
C PHE A 41 5.01 11.28 -0.24
N GLU A 42 4.66 11.80 0.94
CA GLU A 42 5.45 12.78 1.70
C GLU A 42 6.11 12.13 2.93
N HIS A 43 5.46 11.13 3.51
CA HIS A 43 5.88 10.53 4.78
C HIS A 43 6.13 9.04 4.66
N ARG A 44 7.31 8.61 5.11
CA ARG A 44 7.77 7.22 5.16
C ARG A 44 7.46 6.52 6.48
N TYR A 45 6.83 7.22 7.41
CA TYR A 45 6.34 6.68 8.67
C TYR A 45 5.11 7.49 9.10
N GLN A 46 4.27 6.90 9.95
CA GLN A 46 3.10 7.58 10.46
C GLN A 46 3.49 8.75 11.38
N ILE A 47 3.01 9.94 11.05
CA ILE A 47 3.17 11.13 11.89
C ILE A 47 2.19 11.06 13.06
N VAL A 48 2.69 11.26 14.29
CA VAL A 48 1.87 11.31 15.50
C VAL A 48 1.55 12.77 15.83
N GLN A 49 0.26 13.12 15.82
CA GLN A 49 -0.20 14.47 16.15
C GLN A 49 0.21 14.87 17.57
N GLY A 50 0.67 16.12 17.72
CA GLY A 50 1.10 16.66 19.01
C GLY A 50 2.42 16.10 19.55
N ARG A 51 3.13 15.25 18.80
CA ARG A 51 4.42 14.67 19.21
C ARG A 51 5.46 14.73 18.08
N PRO A 52 6.08 15.90 17.84
CA PRO A 52 7.12 16.06 16.83
C PRO A 52 8.24 15.03 17.00
N GLY A 53 8.67 14.40 15.90
CA GLY A 53 9.71 13.38 15.90
C GLY A 53 9.26 11.96 16.32
N ALA A 54 8.08 11.80 16.92
CA ALA A 54 7.56 10.47 17.22
C ALA A 54 7.02 9.78 15.95
N LYS A 55 7.39 8.50 15.77
CA LYS A 55 6.90 7.65 14.68
C LYS A 55 5.79 6.75 15.21
N GLY A 56 4.62 6.77 14.57
CA GLY A 56 3.54 5.82 14.82
C GLY A 56 3.90 4.40 14.34
N PRO A 57 2.98 3.43 14.38
CA PRO A 57 3.24 2.04 13.98
C PRO A 57 3.38 1.83 12.47
N ALA A 58 2.87 2.73 11.62
CA ALA A 58 2.91 2.54 10.17
C ALA A 58 4.25 2.98 9.53
N ARG A 59 4.65 2.29 8.46
CA ARG A 59 5.91 2.49 7.70
C ARG A 59 5.69 2.51 6.19
N GLY A 60 6.61 3.18 5.49
CA GLY A 60 6.60 3.40 4.05
C GLY A 60 5.48 4.35 3.59
N PHE A 61 5.50 4.69 2.30
CA PHE A 61 4.46 5.55 1.73
C PHE A 61 3.06 4.94 1.76
N TRP A 62 2.96 3.62 1.81
CA TRP A 62 1.70 2.89 1.91
C TRP A 62 1.27 2.60 3.35
N GLN A 63 1.99 3.13 4.34
CA GLN A 63 1.63 3.11 5.77
C GLN A 63 1.27 1.70 6.29
N PHE A 64 2.16 0.73 6.08
CA PHE A 64 2.01 -0.61 6.64
C PHE A 64 2.37 -0.64 8.11
N GLU A 65 1.46 -1.13 8.95
CA GLU A 65 1.81 -1.56 10.31
C GLU A 65 2.48 -2.95 10.28
N LEU A 66 3.20 -3.30 11.35
CA LEU A 66 3.76 -4.64 11.52
C LEU A 66 2.64 -5.69 11.58
N GLY A 67 1.59 -5.42 12.36
CA GLY A 67 0.53 -6.38 12.70
C GLY A 67 1.03 -7.47 13.65
N THR A 68 0.28 -8.58 13.74
CA THR A 68 0.70 -9.78 14.48
C THR A 68 0.32 -11.05 13.71
N ALA A 69 0.95 -12.18 14.05
CA ALA A 69 0.58 -13.48 13.48
C ALA A 69 -0.90 -13.84 13.71
N ALA A 70 -1.47 -13.41 14.84
CA ALA A 70 -2.87 -13.62 15.19
C ALA A 70 -3.81 -12.70 14.41
N SER A 71 -3.49 -11.40 14.29
CA SER A 71 -4.36 -10.46 13.57
C SER A 71 -4.30 -10.64 12.06
N ARG A 72 -3.17 -11.17 11.54
CA ARG A 72 -2.89 -11.29 10.10
C ARG A 72 -3.11 -9.97 9.34
N GLY A 73 -2.87 -8.84 10.02
CA GLY A 73 -2.89 -7.50 9.43
C GLY A 73 -1.48 -7.03 9.06
N GLY A 74 -1.40 -5.95 8.27
CA GLY A 74 -0.14 -5.31 7.92
C GLY A 74 0.86 -6.27 7.26
N VAL A 75 2.13 -6.18 7.67
CA VAL A 75 3.21 -7.05 7.15
C VAL A 75 2.91 -8.53 7.42
N TRP A 76 2.42 -8.87 8.61
CA TRP A 76 2.06 -10.25 8.96
C TRP A 76 1.00 -10.84 8.03
N GLY A 77 0.04 -10.03 7.58
CA GLY A 77 -1.00 -10.45 6.63
C GLY A 77 -0.41 -10.91 5.30
N VAL A 78 0.50 -10.12 4.73
CA VAL A 78 1.18 -10.48 3.47
C VAL A 78 2.16 -11.64 3.68
N PHE A 79 2.85 -11.66 4.82
CA PHE A 79 3.85 -12.66 5.15
C PHE A 79 3.26 -14.07 5.31
N LEU A 80 2.07 -14.19 5.90
CA LEU A 80 1.43 -15.50 6.17
C LEU A 80 0.47 -15.96 5.07
N HIS A 81 0.04 -15.09 4.17
CA HIS A 81 -0.95 -15.46 3.17
C HIS A 81 -0.33 -16.30 2.04
N SER A 82 -1.00 -17.40 1.67
CA SER A 82 -0.48 -18.39 0.71
C SER A 82 -0.19 -17.79 -0.66
N ALA A 83 -1.01 -16.86 -1.14
CA ALA A 83 -0.84 -16.21 -2.44
C ALA A 83 0.32 -15.19 -2.50
N SER A 84 0.82 -14.71 -1.35
CA SER A 84 1.82 -13.64 -1.30
C SER A 84 3.11 -14.03 -0.60
N ASN A 85 3.12 -15.10 0.21
CA ASN A 85 4.29 -15.54 0.95
C ASN A 85 5.49 -15.77 0.05
N GLU A 86 5.35 -16.59 -1.00
CA GLU A 86 6.47 -16.93 -1.88
C GLU A 86 6.99 -15.72 -2.69
N PRO A 87 6.15 -14.93 -3.36
CA PRO A 87 6.60 -13.68 -3.98
C PRO A 87 7.29 -12.72 -2.99
N LEU A 88 6.79 -12.60 -1.75
CA LEU A 88 7.41 -11.75 -0.75
C LEU A 88 8.84 -12.23 -0.40
N LYS A 89 9.09 -13.54 -0.33
CA LYS A 89 10.45 -14.07 -0.13
C LYS A 89 11.39 -13.65 -1.24
N GLN A 90 10.94 -13.78 -2.49
CA GLN A 90 11.74 -13.44 -3.66
C GLN A 90 12.07 -11.95 -3.70
N VAL A 91 11.08 -11.09 -3.42
CA VAL A 91 11.31 -9.65 -3.31
C VAL A 91 12.29 -9.36 -2.17
N ALA A 92 12.05 -9.86 -0.95
CA ALA A 92 12.92 -9.59 0.20
C ALA A 92 14.37 -10.00 -0.06
N MET A 93 14.59 -11.18 -0.66
CA MET A 93 15.91 -11.66 -1.06
C MET A 93 16.58 -10.72 -2.07
N GLN A 94 15.88 -10.31 -3.13
CA GLN A 94 16.41 -9.40 -4.15
C GLN A 94 16.67 -7.99 -3.60
N ARG A 95 15.98 -7.60 -2.52
CA ARG A 95 16.19 -6.34 -1.80
C ARG A 95 17.23 -6.44 -0.68
N GLY A 96 17.81 -7.62 -0.44
CA GLY A 96 18.80 -7.82 0.62
C GLY A 96 18.22 -7.69 2.03
N VAL A 97 16.91 -7.96 2.19
CA VAL A 97 16.19 -7.85 3.47
C VAL A 97 15.98 -9.23 4.07
N ALA A 98 16.30 -9.37 5.36
CA ALA A 98 16.08 -10.61 6.10
C ALA A 98 14.59 -11.01 6.07
N LEU A 99 14.32 -12.30 5.87
CA LEU A 99 12.96 -12.83 5.78
C LEU A 99 12.31 -12.96 7.16
N SER A 100 11.93 -11.83 7.74
CA SER A 100 11.07 -11.78 8.93
C SER A 100 10.11 -10.59 8.85
N PRO A 101 8.91 -10.67 9.46
CA PRO A 101 7.96 -9.56 9.45
C PRO A 101 8.56 -8.26 10.01
N THR A 102 9.34 -8.34 11.08
CA THR A 102 9.99 -7.17 11.69
C THR A 102 11.03 -6.54 10.77
N ALA A 103 11.91 -7.34 10.16
CA ALA A 103 12.94 -6.83 9.25
C ALA A 103 12.31 -6.17 8.01
N ILE A 104 11.27 -6.80 7.44
CA ILE A 104 10.52 -6.23 6.32
C ILE A 104 9.86 -4.91 6.74
N TRP A 105 9.17 -4.88 7.88
CA TRP A 105 8.51 -3.67 8.40
C TRP A 105 9.50 -2.51 8.64
N GLN A 106 10.69 -2.79 9.15
CA GLN A 106 11.74 -1.79 9.31
C GLN A 106 12.27 -1.30 7.96
N ALA A 107 12.54 -2.22 7.03
CA ALA A 107 13.12 -1.90 5.73
C ALA A 107 12.18 -1.05 4.85
N ILE A 108 10.88 -1.32 4.85
CA ILE A 108 9.91 -0.54 4.06
C ILE A 108 9.78 0.92 4.51
N GLU A 109 10.37 1.31 5.64
CA GLU A 109 10.49 2.72 5.99
C GLU A 109 11.29 3.47 4.93
N THR A 110 12.36 2.90 4.38
CA THR A 110 13.27 3.59 3.45
C THR A 110 13.42 2.92 2.10
N ASP A 111 13.06 1.63 1.97
CA ASP A 111 13.01 0.92 0.70
C ASP A 111 11.63 1.04 0.06
N ASP A 112 11.44 2.09 -0.74
CA ASP A 112 10.18 2.36 -1.43
C ASP A 112 9.80 1.26 -2.43
N VAL A 113 10.77 0.53 -2.98
CA VAL A 113 10.55 -0.60 -3.89
C VAL A 113 9.96 -1.79 -3.13
N LEU A 114 10.55 -2.14 -1.98
CA LEU A 114 9.99 -3.17 -1.11
C LEU A 114 8.61 -2.78 -0.59
N ALA A 115 8.41 -1.50 -0.23
CA ALA A 115 7.12 -1.00 0.24
C ALA A 115 6.03 -1.10 -0.84
N ALA A 116 6.35 -0.73 -2.08
CA ALA A 116 5.43 -0.83 -3.22
C ALA A 116 5.11 -2.29 -3.56
N ALA A 117 6.10 -3.20 -3.51
CA ALA A 117 5.88 -4.62 -3.74
C ALA A 117 5.00 -5.23 -2.66
N LEU A 118 5.23 -4.90 -1.39
CA LEU A 118 4.40 -5.32 -0.28
C LEU A 118 2.95 -4.83 -0.43
N ALA A 119 2.76 -3.57 -0.84
CA ALA A 119 1.45 -3.01 -1.15
C ALA A 119 0.75 -3.76 -2.29
N ARG A 120 1.49 -4.09 -3.36
CA ARG A 120 0.94 -4.86 -4.48
C ARG A 120 0.55 -6.27 -4.06
N LEU A 121 1.35 -6.91 -3.21
CA LEU A 121 1.06 -8.24 -2.69
C LEU A 121 -0.16 -8.24 -1.77
N LEU A 122 -0.35 -7.21 -0.93
CA LEU A 122 -1.58 -7.08 -0.15
C LEU A 122 -2.82 -6.94 -1.04
N LEU A 123 -2.74 -6.19 -2.14
CA LEU A 123 -3.84 -6.15 -3.11
C LEU A 123 -4.08 -7.52 -3.79
N TRP A 124 -3.02 -8.32 -3.98
CA TRP A 124 -3.09 -9.66 -4.57
C TRP A 124 -3.72 -10.72 -3.67
N THR A 125 -3.73 -10.50 -2.35
CA THR A 125 -4.39 -11.43 -1.43
C THR A 125 -5.92 -11.26 -1.41
N ASP A 126 -6.45 -10.17 -1.96
CA ASP A 126 -7.90 -10.02 -2.15
C ASP A 126 -8.37 -10.98 -3.25
N PRO A 127 -9.40 -11.81 -3.00
CA PRO A 127 -9.89 -12.77 -3.99
C PRO A 127 -10.61 -12.10 -5.18
N LYS A 128 -10.97 -10.81 -5.06
CA LYS A 128 -11.57 -10.06 -6.17
C LYS A 128 -10.48 -9.51 -7.08
N ALA A 129 -10.75 -9.53 -8.39
CA ALA A 129 -9.89 -8.89 -9.38
C ALA A 129 -9.69 -7.39 -9.08
N LEU A 130 -8.57 -6.85 -9.56
CA LEU A 130 -8.35 -5.40 -9.53
C LEU A 130 -9.48 -4.68 -10.28
N PRO A 131 -9.89 -3.49 -9.82
CA PRO A 131 -10.91 -2.68 -10.46
C PRO A 131 -10.50 -2.34 -11.90
N LYS A 132 -11.49 -2.24 -12.78
CA LYS A 132 -11.26 -1.67 -14.12
C LYS A 132 -10.81 -0.22 -13.98
N LEU A 133 -10.02 0.27 -14.94
CA LEU A 133 -9.68 1.68 -15.01
C LEU A 133 -10.97 2.52 -15.14
N GLY A 134 -11.08 3.58 -14.35
CA GLY A 134 -12.29 4.41 -14.26
C GLY A 134 -13.33 3.92 -13.24
N ASP A 135 -13.23 2.69 -12.73
CA ASP A 135 -14.13 2.18 -11.68
C ASP A 135 -13.63 2.56 -10.28
N ALA A 136 -13.84 3.83 -9.93
CA ALA A 136 -13.42 4.40 -8.65
C ALA A 136 -14.14 3.77 -7.45
N GLU A 137 -15.36 3.24 -7.64
CA GLU A 137 -16.13 2.64 -6.55
C GLU A 137 -15.61 1.24 -6.22
N THR A 138 -15.37 0.38 -7.20
CA THR A 138 -14.75 -0.93 -6.93
C THR A 138 -13.34 -0.76 -6.34
N ALA A 139 -12.58 0.24 -6.80
CA ALA A 139 -11.28 0.60 -6.24
C ALA A 139 -11.37 1.00 -4.76
N TRP A 140 -12.34 1.85 -4.43
CA TRP A 140 -12.63 2.25 -3.05
C TRP A 140 -12.96 1.04 -2.16
N GLN A 141 -13.85 0.17 -2.65
CA GLN A 141 -14.24 -1.03 -1.90
C GLN A 141 -13.07 -1.99 -1.68
N GLN A 142 -12.15 -2.13 -2.64
CA GLN A 142 -10.94 -2.92 -2.45
C GLN A 142 -10.06 -2.32 -1.37
N TYR A 143 -9.78 -1.01 -1.44
CA TYR A 143 -9.00 -0.31 -0.42
C TYR A 143 -9.56 -0.50 0.98
N LEU A 144 -10.88 -0.38 1.17
CA LEU A 144 -11.51 -0.62 2.47
C LEU A 144 -11.26 -2.04 3.01
N ARG A 145 -11.34 -3.07 2.16
CA ARG A 145 -11.11 -4.46 2.59
C ARG A 145 -9.65 -4.74 2.94
N THR A 146 -8.73 -4.17 2.18
CA THR A 146 -7.29 -4.45 2.29
C THR A 146 -6.57 -3.58 3.31
N TRP A 147 -6.89 -2.28 3.39
CA TRP A 147 -6.23 -1.33 4.30
C TRP A 147 -6.99 -1.06 5.59
N ARG A 148 -8.31 -1.32 5.63
CA ARG A 148 -9.16 -1.21 6.83
C ARG A 148 -8.91 0.08 7.63
N PRO A 149 -9.06 1.25 6.99
CA PRO A 149 -8.71 2.51 7.62
C PRO A 149 -9.57 2.77 8.85
N GLY A 150 -8.94 3.12 9.97
CA GLY A 150 -9.64 3.34 11.24
C GLY A 150 -10.73 4.42 11.18
N ALA A 151 -10.58 5.42 10.32
CA ALA A 151 -11.60 6.45 10.09
C ALA A 151 -12.90 5.88 9.47
N TYR A 152 -12.82 4.77 8.73
CA TYR A 152 -13.99 4.09 8.20
C TYR A 152 -14.67 3.23 9.26
N GLU A 153 -13.88 2.38 9.95
CA GLU A 153 -14.40 1.40 10.92
C GLU A 153 -14.84 2.02 12.24
N ARG A 154 -14.12 3.03 12.73
CA ARG A 154 -14.29 3.61 14.07
C ARG A 154 -14.63 5.10 14.04
N GLY A 155 -14.61 5.74 12.88
CA GLY A 155 -14.87 7.17 12.74
C GLY A 155 -16.36 7.54 12.79
N ASN A 156 -16.63 8.83 12.88
CA ASN A 156 -17.97 9.39 12.76
C ASN A 156 -18.40 9.54 11.29
N ALA A 157 -19.65 9.98 11.06
CA ALA A 157 -20.20 10.12 9.72
C ALA A 157 -19.39 11.09 8.83
N GLN A 158 -18.97 12.23 9.39
CA GLN A 158 -18.19 13.22 8.65
C GLN A 158 -16.82 12.66 8.23
N GLN A 159 -16.13 11.97 9.14
CA GLN A 159 -14.84 11.34 8.85
C GLN A 159 -14.93 10.31 7.71
N ARG A 160 -16.04 9.56 7.63
CA ARG A 160 -16.29 8.64 6.51
C ARG A 160 -16.50 9.38 5.18
N VAL A 161 -17.26 10.46 5.19
CA VAL A 161 -17.49 11.31 4.01
C VAL A 161 -16.17 11.93 3.53
N ASP A 162 -15.39 12.49 4.45
CA ASP A 162 -14.09 13.11 4.13
C ASP A 162 -13.10 12.10 3.56
N LEU A 163 -13.06 10.89 4.15
CA LEU A 163 -12.21 9.80 3.68
C LEU A 163 -12.57 9.39 2.23
N ARG A 164 -13.88 9.27 1.93
CA ARG A 164 -14.38 8.92 0.59
C ARG A 164 -14.15 10.04 -0.44
N ALA A 165 -14.31 11.30 -0.03
CA ALA A 165 -14.05 12.46 -0.87
C ALA A 165 -12.56 12.59 -1.20
N LYS A 166 -11.68 12.35 -0.21
CA LYS A 166 -10.23 12.27 -0.42
C LYS A 166 -9.86 11.16 -1.42
N TRP A 167 -10.45 9.98 -1.27
CA TRP A 167 -10.23 8.87 -2.20
C TRP A 167 -10.60 9.24 -3.64
N ALA A 168 -11.76 9.85 -3.85
CA ALA A 168 -12.22 10.24 -5.19
C ALA A 168 -11.20 11.14 -5.91
N ARG A 169 -10.67 12.15 -5.21
CA ARG A 169 -9.65 13.06 -5.76
C ARG A 169 -8.35 12.33 -6.09
N ASN A 170 -7.88 11.51 -5.14
CA ASN A 170 -6.63 10.75 -5.31
C ASN A 170 -6.72 9.74 -6.46
N TYR A 171 -7.88 9.08 -6.62
CA TYR A 171 -8.08 8.12 -7.70
C TYR A 171 -8.08 8.80 -9.07
N ALA A 172 -8.76 9.94 -9.21
CA ALA A 172 -8.75 10.72 -10.46
C ALA A 172 -7.32 11.14 -10.84
N GLN A 173 -6.55 11.64 -9.87
CA GLN A 173 -5.16 12.03 -10.07
C GLN A 173 -4.27 10.83 -10.46
N ALA A 174 -4.46 9.68 -9.81
CA ALA A 174 -3.71 8.46 -10.11
C ALA A 174 -4.05 7.90 -11.51
N LEU A 175 -5.32 8.00 -11.92
CA LEU A 175 -5.76 7.56 -13.24
C LEU A 175 -5.13 8.39 -14.35
N GLU A 176 -5.14 9.72 -14.20
CA GLU A 176 -4.49 10.65 -15.14
C GLU A 176 -3.00 10.38 -15.26
N ALA A 177 -2.31 10.06 -14.15
CA ALA A 177 -0.87 9.79 -14.16
C ALA A 177 -0.45 8.46 -14.83
N VAL A 178 -1.39 7.57 -15.11
CA VAL A 178 -1.13 6.24 -15.71
C VAL A 178 -1.60 6.16 -17.17
N GLN A 179 -2.37 7.14 -17.64
CA GLN A 179 -2.82 7.29 -19.03
C GLN A 179 -1.77 8.00 -19.88
#